data_AF-A0A6F9CI74-F1
#
_entry.id   AF-A0A6F9CI74-F1
#
_cell.length_a   1.000
_cell.length_b   1.000
_cell.length_c   1.000
_cell.angle_alpha   90.00
_cell.angle_beta   90.00
_cell.angle_gamma   90.00
#
_symmetry.space_group_name_H-M   'P 1'
#
loop_
_entity.id
_entity.type
_entity.pdbx_description
1 polymer ?
#
loop_
_entity_poly.entity_id
_entity_poly.type
_entity_poly.pdbx_seq_one_letter_code
_entity_poly.pdbx_strand_id
1 'polypeptide(L)'
;MGGGHYVTYAKNPNNKWYCYNDSSCKEVHSEEMDTDSAYILFYEQKGVDYSQFLPKTDGKKMADTTSMDEDFESDYKKYCVLQ
;
A
#
# COMPACT_ATOMS: atom_id res chain seq x y z
N MET A 1 10.58 16.92 27.04
CA MET A 1 9.88 15.65 26.74
C MET A 1 8.93 15.93 25.60
N GLY A 2 9.25 15.53 24.36
CA GLY A 2 8.51 15.98 23.18
C GLY A 2 8.66 15.02 22.01
N GLY A 3 8.49 13.73 22.26
CA GLY A 3 8.43 12.71 21.22
C GLY A 3 7.07 12.04 21.23
N GLY A 4 6.48 11.86 20.05
CA GLY A 4 5.32 11.01 19.81
C GLY A 4 5.68 9.96 18.75
N HIS A 5 4.84 8.95 18.60
CA HIS A 5 4.98 7.91 17.59
C HIS A 5 3.70 7.83 16.78
N TYR A 6 3.82 7.75 15.45
CA TYR A 6 2.67 7.61 14.57
C TYR A 6 2.65 6.19 14.01
N VAL A 7 1.46 5.60 14.04
CA VAL A 7 1.15 4.33 13.38
C VAL A 7 -0.03 4.55 12.45
N THR A 8 -0.14 3.72 11.43
CA THR A 8 -1.22 3.81 10.45
C THR A 8 -1.97 2.50 10.39
N TYR A 9 -3.30 2.60 10.37
CA TYR A 9 -4.16 1.49 10.00
C TYR A 9 -4.69 1.71 8.59
N ALA A 10 -4.54 0.72 7.71
CA ALA A 10 -5.08 0.80 6.36
C ALA A 10 -5.79 -0.51 5.97
N LYS A 11 -6.86 -0.36 5.19
CA LYS A 11 -7.57 -1.49 4.60
C LYS A 11 -6.96 -1.81 3.24
N ASN A 12 -6.48 -3.04 3.10
CA ASN A 12 -5.89 -3.53 1.86
C ASN A 12 -7.00 -3.92 0.85
N PRO A 13 -6.76 -3.87 -0.48
CA PRO A 13 -7.63 -4.45 -1.52
C PRO A 13 -8.21 -5.84 -1.20
N ASN A 14 -7.48 -6.68 -0.46
CA ASN A 14 -7.96 -7.98 0.02
C ASN A 14 -9.04 -7.90 1.13
N ASN A 15 -9.52 -6.71 1.45
CA ASN A 15 -10.51 -6.35 2.47
C ASN A 15 -10.10 -6.55 3.94
N LYS A 16 -8.84 -6.84 4.22
CA LYS A 16 -8.31 -6.97 5.58
C LYS A 16 -7.66 -5.66 6.05
N TRP A 17 -7.70 -5.44 7.36
CA TRP A 17 -7.03 -4.30 8.00
C TRP A 17 -5.64 -4.68 8.44
N TYR A 18 -4.72 -3.72 8.34
CA TYR A 18 -3.33 -3.88 8.74
C TYR A 18 -2.87 -2.70 9.57
N CYS A 19 -2.10 -2.98 10.62
CA CYS A 19 -1.34 -2.00 11.37
C CYS A 19 0.08 -1.92 10.80
N TYR A 20 0.46 -0.72 10.36
CA TYR A 20 1.78 -0.38 9.86
C TYR A 20 2.50 0.44 10.94
N ASN A 21 3.52 -0.17 11.53
CA ASN A 21 4.31 0.40 12.61
C ASN A 21 5.80 0.22 12.28
N ASP A 22 6.40 1.25 11.70
CA ASP A 22 7.77 1.24 11.17
C ASP A 22 8.03 0.06 10.23
N SER A 23 8.88 -0.89 10.64
CA SER A 23 9.20 -2.10 9.87
C SER A 23 8.20 -3.24 10.10
N SER A 24 7.21 -3.08 10.98
CA SER A 24 6.22 -4.10 11.31
C SER A 24 4.92 -3.87 10.53
N CYS A 25 4.45 -4.94 9.88
CA CYS A 25 3.14 -5.01 9.23
C CYS A 25 2.39 -6.22 9.77
N LYS A 26 1.21 -5.99 10.36
CA LYS A 26 0.38 -7.04 10.98
C LYS A 26 -1.07 -6.88 10.59
N GLU A 27 -1.72 -7.98 10.21
CA GLU A 27 -3.17 -8.03 10.05
C GLU A 27 -3.83 -7.80 11.42
N VAL A 28 -4.90 -7.01 11.46
CA VAL A 28 -5.68 -6.69 12.66
C VAL A 28 -7.17 -6.74 12.34
N HIS A 29 -7.99 -7.01 13.35
CA HIS A 29 -9.45 -6.90 13.23
C HIS A 29 -9.92 -5.48 13.53
N SER A 30 -11.08 -5.08 12.98
CA SER A 30 -11.64 -3.73 13.17
C SER A 30 -11.88 -3.39 14.64
N GLU A 31 -12.19 -4.39 15.47
CA GLU A 31 -12.47 -4.24 16.89
C GLU A 31 -11.20 -4.02 17.73
N GLU A 32 -10.02 -4.34 17.16
CA GLU A 32 -8.71 -4.22 17.80
C GLU A 32 -8.05 -2.86 17.49
N MET A 33 -8.63 -2.07 16.58
CA MET A 33 -8.10 -0.78 16.15
C MET A 33 -8.46 0.30 17.17
N ASP A 34 -7.46 1.05 17.63
CA ASP A 34 -7.69 2.26 18.42
C ASP A 34 -8.15 3.39 17.50
N THR A 35 -9.47 3.60 17.45
CA THR A 35 -10.09 4.63 16.60
C THR A 35 -10.32 5.94 17.34
N ASP A 36 -10.27 5.93 18.68
CA ASP A 36 -10.51 7.11 19.51
C ASP A 36 -9.32 8.09 19.48
N SER A 37 -8.11 7.59 19.21
CA SER A 37 -6.89 8.38 19.08
C SER A 37 -6.56 8.79 17.63
N ALA A 38 -7.50 8.64 16.70
CA ALA A 38 -7.27 8.93 15.29
C ALA A 38 -6.90 10.40 15.04
N TYR A 39 -5.69 10.62 14.52
CA TYR A 39 -5.19 11.96 14.19
C TYR A 39 -5.53 12.38 12.75
N ILE A 40 -5.41 11.47 11.79
CA ILE A 40 -5.71 11.69 10.37
C ILE A 40 -6.57 10.53 9.87
N LEU A 41 -7.62 10.86 9.11
CA LEU A 41 -8.56 9.90 8.53
C LEU A 41 -8.59 10.06 7.01
N PHE A 42 -8.52 8.93 6.30
CA PHE A 42 -8.62 8.87 4.85
C PHE A 42 -9.96 8.24 4.47
N TYR A 43 -10.69 8.91 3.57
CA TYR A 43 -11.97 8.44 3.06
C TYR A 43 -11.97 8.43 1.54
N GLU A 44 -12.59 7.41 0.96
CA GLU A 44 -12.87 7.35 -0.47
C GLU A 44 -14.34 7.76 -0.72
N GLN A 45 -14.57 8.60 -1.73
CA GLN A 45 -15.92 8.88 -2.18
C GLN A 45 -16.53 7.61 -2.80
N LYS A 46 -17.75 7.26 -2.37
CA LYS A 46 -18.44 6.08 -2.90
C LYS A 46 -18.71 6.23 -4.40
N GLY A 47 -18.34 5.22 -5.17
CA GLY A 47 -18.56 5.17 -6.62
C GLY A 47 -17.51 5.92 -7.44
N VAL A 48 -16.34 6.19 -6.87
CA VAL A 48 -15.21 6.75 -7.60
C VAL A 48 -14.75 5.79 -8.69
N ASP A 49 -14.63 6.32 -9.91
CA ASP A 49 -14.03 5.61 -11.03
C ASP A 49 -12.51 5.79 -11.00
N TYR A 50 -11.84 4.80 -10.41
CA TYR A 50 -10.38 4.75 -10.28
C TYR A 50 -9.64 4.83 -11.62
N SER A 51 -10.26 4.38 -12.72
CA SER A 51 -9.62 4.39 -14.04
C SER A 51 -9.24 5.79 -14.51
N GLN A 52 -9.93 6.82 -13.99
CA GLN A 52 -9.65 8.22 -14.31
C GLN A 52 -8.34 8.73 -13.70
N PHE A 53 -7.88 8.11 -12.62
CA PHE A 53 -6.66 8.51 -11.89
C PHE A 53 -5.47 7.61 -12.19
N LEU A 54 -5.70 6.44 -12.79
CA LEU A 54 -4.64 5.53 -13.18
C LEU A 54 -3.95 6.02 -14.47
N PRO A 55 -2.63 5.79 -14.61
CA PRO A 55 -1.93 6.14 -15.82
C PRO A 55 -2.47 5.34 -17.01
N LYS A 56 -2.61 6.00 -18.17
CA LYS A 56 -2.92 5.30 -19.42
C LYS A 56 -1.71 4.47 -19.85
N THR A 57 -1.84 3.15 -19.74
CA THR A 57 -0.81 2.18 -20.12
C THR A 57 -1.06 1.54 -21.48
N ASP A 58 -2.15 1.90 -22.16
CA ASP A 58 -2.50 1.35 -23.48
C ASP A 58 -1.34 1.53 -24.48
N GLY A 59 -0.94 0.42 -25.10
CA GLY A 59 0.14 0.40 -26.08
C GLY A 59 1.55 0.58 -25.53
N LYS A 60 1.72 0.77 -24.20
CA LYS A 60 3.04 0.78 -23.57
C LYS A 60 3.47 -0.65 -23.26
N LYS A 61 4.60 -1.06 -23.82
CA LYS A 61 5.27 -2.27 -23.37
C LYS A 61 5.86 -2.00 -22.00
N MET A 62 5.86 -3.02 -21.15
CA MET A 62 6.67 -2.99 -19.93
C MET A 62 8.13 -2.73 -20.30
N ALA A 63 8.91 -2.17 -19.38
CA ALA A 63 10.33 -1.98 -19.59
C ALA A 63 10.96 -3.33 -19.99
N ASP A 64 11.78 -3.33 -21.04
CA ASP A 64 12.51 -4.50 -21.45
C ASP A 64 13.61 -4.78 -20.42
N THR A 65 13.44 -5.85 -19.65
CA THR A 65 14.38 -6.27 -18.61
C THR A 65 15.29 -7.41 -19.09
N THR A 66 15.22 -7.80 -20.36
CA THR A 66 15.99 -8.96 -20.87
C THR A 66 17.51 -8.76 -20.83
N SER A 67 17.98 -7.52 -20.73
CA SER A 67 19.38 -7.18 -20.58
C SER A 67 19.85 -7.06 -19.12
N MET A 68 18.99 -7.37 -18.15
CA MET A 68 19.31 -7.29 -16.73
C MET A 68 19.80 -8.66 -16.22
N ASP A 69 20.75 -8.65 -15.30
CA ASP A 69 21.22 -9.88 -14.66
C ASP A 69 20.13 -10.50 -13.77
N GLU A 70 20.13 -11.82 -13.63
CA GLU A 70 19.09 -12.59 -12.91
C GLU A 70 18.87 -12.10 -11.47
N ASP A 71 19.94 -11.69 -10.78
CA ASP A 71 19.87 -11.13 -9.42
C ASP A 71 19.06 -9.82 -9.40
N PHE A 72 19.29 -8.95 -10.39
CA PHE A 72 18.58 -7.68 -10.54
C PHE A 72 17.11 -7.89 -10.92
N GLU A 73 16.82 -8.87 -11.80
CA GLU A 73 15.45 -9.22 -12.15
C GLU A 73 14.67 -9.75 -10.94
N SER A 74 15.33 -10.57 -10.09
CA SER A 74 14.73 -11.11 -8.87
C SER A 74 14.37 -10.01 -7.87
N ASP A 75 15.25 -9.02 -7.73
CA ASP A 75 15.02 -7.88 -6.83
C ASP A 75 13.98 -6.94 -7.41
N TYR A 76 14.02 -6.69 -8.73
CA TYR A 76 13.02 -5.91 -9.44
C TYR A 76 11.60 -6.45 -9.22
N LYS A 77 11.43 -7.79 -9.32
CA LYS A 77 10.14 -8.45 -9.07
C LYS A 77 9.67 -8.38 -7.62
N LYS A 78 10.57 -8.14 -6.65
CA LYS A 78 10.21 -7.91 -5.24
C LYS A 78 9.72 -6.48 -5.01
N TYR A 79 9.99 -5.53 -5.91
CA TYR A 79 9.45 -4.17 -5.81
C TYR A 79 8.00 -4.11 -6.25
N CYS A 80 7.19 -3.39 -5.47
CA CYS A 80 5.83 -2.94 -5.79
C CYS A 80 4.96 -3.94 -6.56
N VAL A 81 4.68 -5.08 -5.94
CA VAL A 81 3.48 -5.85 -6.24
C VAL A 81 2.33 -5.31 -5.38
N LEU A 82 1.25 -4.88 -6.03
CA LEU A 82 -0.03 -4.70 -5.35
C LEU A 82 -0.46 -6.08 -4.85
N GLN A 83 -0.58 -6.21 -3.53
CA GLN A 83 -0.95 -7.46 -2.85
C GLN A 83 -2.47 -7.64 -2.83
#